data_AF-A0A8R1INU6-F1
#
_entry.id   AF-A0A8R1INU6-F1
#
_cell.length_a   1.000
_cell.length_b   1.000
_cell.length_c   1.000
_cell.angle_alpha   90.00
_cell.angle_beta   90.00
_cell.angle_gamma   90.00
#
_symmetry.space_group_name_H-M   'P 1'
#
loop_
_entity.id
_entity.type
_entity.pdbx_description
1 polymer ?
#
loop_
_entity_poly.entity_id
_entity_poly.type
_entity_poly.pdbx_seq_one_letter_code
_entity_poly.pdbx_strand_id
1 'polypeptide(L)'
;MTNLFNSEEKARLEGGTVLNTWLQNALAHDGVLLALLNAFRASNELMVPYAAALIMHVYSEDKKYYSELYYRNETTADPYRIPFPWCPEPCEVSQLVSGYANMTVADFSDLMTLCGKPLKECGSSASQSSSLISFLLLLAVAFLLS
;
A
#
# COMPACT_ATOMS: atom_id res chain seq x y z
N MET A 1 1.46 -17.00 10.14
CA MET A 1 0.81 -16.12 9.17
C MET A 1 1.81 -15.02 8.88
N THR A 2 2.43 -15.02 7.71
CA THR A 2 3.29 -13.91 7.29
C THR A 2 2.43 -12.65 7.27
N ASN A 3 2.93 -11.57 7.85
CA ASN A 3 2.21 -10.32 8.07
C ASN A 3 2.02 -9.59 6.72
N LEU A 4 1.17 -10.16 5.85
CA LEU A 4 0.99 -9.76 4.46
C LEU A 4 0.64 -8.27 4.34
N PHE A 5 -0.16 -7.78 5.28
CA PHE A 5 -0.60 -6.39 5.36
C PHE A 5 0.53 -5.40 5.69
N ASN A 6 1.54 -5.85 6.42
CA ASN A 6 2.67 -5.02 6.86
C ASN A 6 3.99 -5.45 6.18
N SER A 7 3.90 -6.05 4.99
CA SER A 7 5.05 -6.40 4.16
C SER A 7 5.60 -5.16 3.44
N GLU A 8 6.92 -5.12 3.22
CA GLU A 8 7.57 -4.00 2.52
C GLU A 8 7.07 -3.85 1.08
N GLU A 9 6.82 -4.97 0.39
CA GLU A 9 6.29 -4.97 -0.97
C GLU A 9 4.91 -4.32 -1.03
N LYS A 10 3.99 -4.71 -0.14
CA LYS A 10 2.67 -4.10 -0.07
C LYS A 10 2.73 -2.63 0.33
N ALA A 11 3.53 -2.30 1.33
CA ALA A 11 3.79 -0.92 1.76
C ALA A 11 4.24 -0.04 0.58
N ARG A 12 5.17 -0.54 -0.24
CA ARG A 12 5.66 0.15 -1.43
C ARG A 12 4.60 0.30 -2.52
N LEU A 13 3.85 -0.76 -2.81
CA LEU A 13 2.86 -0.77 -3.89
C LEU A 13 1.62 0.08 -3.58
N GLU A 14 1.09 0.00 -2.36
CA GLU A 14 -0.16 0.69 -2.00
C GLU A 14 0.10 2.11 -1.50
N GLY A 15 1.14 2.31 -0.68
CA GLY A 15 1.35 3.55 0.04
C GLY A 15 2.63 4.30 -0.31
N GLY A 16 3.51 3.74 -1.14
CA GLY A 16 4.84 4.31 -1.33
C GLY A 16 4.87 5.71 -1.97
N THR A 17 3.91 6.03 -2.83
CA THR A 17 3.74 7.39 -3.39
C THR A 17 3.22 8.39 -2.36
N VAL A 18 2.27 7.96 -1.54
CA VAL A 18 1.65 8.79 -0.49
C VAL A 18 2.64 9.03 0.66
N LEU A 19 3.45 8.03 0.99
CA LEU A 19 4.52 8.12 1.97
C LEU A 19 5.55 9.20 1.60
N ASN A 20 5.95 9.26 0.32
CA ASN A 20 6.87 10.28 -0.18
C ASN A 20 6.26 11.68 -0.21
N THR A 21 4.93 11.78 -0.36
CA THR A 21 4.19 13.04 -0.47
C THR A 21 3.37 13.36 0.79
N TRP A 22 3.71 12.75 1.94
CA TRP A 22 2.90 12.82 3.17
C TRP A 22 2.47 14.23 3.53
N LEU A 23 3.41 15.19 3.52
CA LEU A 23 3.16 16.59 3.89
C LEU A 23 2.13 17.30 3.01
N GLN A 24 1.85 16.77 1.82
CA GLN A 24 0.89 17.33 0.87
C GLN A 24 -0.52 16.73 1.02
N ASN A 25 -0.68 15.63 1.77
CA ASN A 25 -1.93 14.87 1.87
C ASN A 25 -2.61 15.04 3.24
N ALA A 26 -2.95 16.27 3.62
CA ALA A 26 -3.57 16.56 4.92
C ALA A 26 -5.04 16.11 5.04
N LEU A 27 -5.75 15.93 3.93
CA LEU A 27 -7.13 15.42 3.88
C LEU A 27 -7.23 14.36 2.79
N ALA A 28 -7.56 13.14 3.17
CA ALA A 28 -7.63 12.02 2.25
C ALA A 28 -8.77 11.06 2.59
N HIS A 29 -9.11 10.18 1.64
CA HIS A 29 -10.08 9.11 1.87
C HIS A 29 -9.49 8.03 2.77
N ASP A 30 -10.37 7.24 3.40
CA ASP A 30 -10.04 6.05 4.19
C ASP A 30 -9.05 5.11 3.49
N GLY A 31 -9.20 4.91 2.17
CA GLY A 31 -8.26 4.11 1.38
C GLY A 31 -6.83 4.66 1.36
N VAL A 32 -6.65 5.98 1.36
CA VAL A 32 -5.32 6.61 1.43
C VAL A 32 -4.74 6.45 2.84
N LEU A 33 -5.56 6.63 3.87
CA LEU A 33 -5.14 6.45 5.26
C LEU A 33 -4.75 4.99 5.53
N LEU A 34 -5.47 4.02 4.96
CA LEU A 34 -5.12 2.60 5.02
C LEU A 34 -3.80 2.30 4.31
N ALA A 35 -3.62 2.81 3.08
CA ALA A 35 -2.37 2.64 2.33
C ALA A 35 -1.18 3.20 3.11
N LEU A 36 -1.39 4.30 3.81
CA LEU A 36 -0.40 4.96 4.64
C LEU A 36 -0.08 4.16 5.92
N LEU A 37 -1.09 3.60 6.58
CA LEU A 37 -0.89 2.65 7.68
C LEU A 37 -0.11 1.41 7.23
N ASN A 38 -0.39 0.88 6.03
CA ASN A 38 0.39 -0.22 5.45
C ASN A 38 1.84 0.22 5.18
N ALA A 39 2.05 1.44 4.67
CA ALA A 39 3.38 2.00 4.42
C ALA A 39 4.22 2.15 5.69
N PHE A 40 3.59 2.58 6.80
CA PHE A 40 4.22 2.62 8.13
C PHE A 40 4.25 1.25 8.84
N ARG A 41 3.77 0.19 8.18
CA ARG A 41 3.70 -1.17 8.74
C ARG A 41 2.96 -1.22 10.08
N ALA A 42 1.96 -0.36 10.22
CA ALA A 42 1.16 -0.14 11.43
C ALA A 42 -0.31 -0.55 11.24
N SER A 43 -0.63 -1.18 10.12
CA SER A 43 -1.99 -1.64 9.82
C SER A 43 -2.35 -2.84 10.68
N ASN A 44 -3.60 -2.86 11.13
CA ASN A 44 -4.18 -3.94 11.95
C ASN A 44 -5.21 -4.78 11.17
N GLU A 45 -5.21 -4.70 9.84
CA GLU A 45 -6.11 -5.44 8.94
C GLU A 45 -7.60 -5.07 9.08
N LEU A 46 -7.91 -4.00 9.83
CA LEU A 46 -9.26 -3.47 9.96
C LEU A 46 -9.48 -2.30 9.02
N MET A 47 -10.75 -2.05 8.70
CA MET A 47 -11.13 -0.83 7.99
C MET A 47 -10.84 0.40 8.85
N VAL A 48 -10.39 1.46 8.20
CA VAL A 48 -10.16 2.76 8.83
C VAL A 48 -11.52 3.35 9.21
N PRO A 49 -11.77 3.67 10.49
CA PRO A 49 -13.05 4.24 10.91
C PRO A 49 -13.19 5.71 10.50
N TYR A 50 -14.42 6.21 10.57
CA TYR A 50 -14.71 7.61 10.29
C TYR A 50 -13.93 8.55 11.22
N ALA A 51 -13.45 9.65 10.65
CA ALA A 51 -12.66 10.66 11.34
C ALA A 51 -11.38 10.12 12.02
N ALA A 52 -10.86 8.99 11.54
CA ALA A 52 -9.53 8.54 11.92
C ALA A 52 -8.46 9.48 11.37
N ALA A 53 -7.33 9.56 12.06
CA ALA A 53 -6.19 10.37 11.67
C ALA A 53 -4.89 9.66 11.99
N LEU A 54 -3.94 9.73 11.06
CA LEU A 54 -2.55 9.35 11.28
C LEU A 54 -1.72 10.63 11.30
N ILE A 55 -1.04 10.87 12.41
CA ILE A 55 -0.48 12.15 12.79
C ILE A 55 1.01 11.96 12.99
N MET A 56 1.81 12.66 12.18
CA MET A 56 3.25 12.74 12.37
C MET A 56 3.58 14.02 13.15
N HIS A 57 4.12 13.86 14.34
CA HIS A 57 4.60 14.96 15.16
C HIS A 57 6.11 15.11 14.93
N VAL A 58 6.54 16.26 14.42
CA VAL A 58 7.95 16.58 14.18
C VAL A 58 8.33 17.77 15.05
N TYR A 59 9.38 17.62 15.84
CA TYR A 59 9.87 18.65 16.75
C TYR A 59 11.40 18.73 16.74
N SER A 60 11.96 19.82 17.27
CA SER A 60 13.41 20.03 17.32
C SER A 60 13.90 20.19 18.75
N GLU A 61 15.02 19.54 19.06
CA GLU A 61 15.73 19.65 20.33
C GLU A 61 17.24 19.63 20.04
N ASP A 62 18.01 20.54 20.65
CA ASP A 62 19.47 20.63 20.46
C ASP A 62 19.96 20.61 18.99
N LYS A 63 19.25 21.33 18.11
CA LYS A 63 19.52 21.40 16.65
C LYS A 63 19.34 20.07 15.90
N LYS A 64 18.75 19.07 16.54
CA LYS A 64 18.30 17.82 15.92
C LYS A 64 16.78 17.84 15.76
N TYR A 65 16.29 17.06 14.81
CA TYR A 65 14.87 16.92 14.53
C TYR A 65 14.43 15.49 14.85
N TYR A 66 13.32 15.38 15.57
CA TYR A 66 12.74 14.13 16.03
C TYR A 66 11.34 13.98 15.49
N SER A 67 10.92 12.72 15.37
CA SER A 67 9.63 12.33 14.81
C SER A 67 8.93 11.30 15.67
N GLU A 68 7.63 11.47 15.80
CA GLU A 68 6.72 10.54 16.45
C GLU A 68 5.49 10.34 15.57
N LEU A 69 4.93 9.13 15.60
CA LEU A 69 3.74 8.79 14.84
C LEU A 69 2.62 8.42 15.80
N TYR A 70 1.44 8.96 15.56
CA TYR A 70 0.25 8.73 16.35
C TYR A 70 -0.92 8.35 15.45
N TYR A 71 -1.78 7.46 15.93
CA TYR A 71 -3.02 7.08 15.26
C TYR A 71 -4.21 7.33 16.17
N ARG A 72 -5.20 8.04 15.65
CA ARG A 72 -6.47 8.27 16.32
C ARG A 72 -7.56 7.56 15.53
N ASN A 73 -8.30 6.69 16.19
CA ASN A 73 -9.41 5.92 15.61
C ASN A 73 -10.74 6.15 16.34
N GLU A 74 -10.76 6.98 17.39
CA GLU A 74 -11.94 7.33 18.17
C GLU A 74 -11.86 8.78 18.69
N THR A 75 -12.99 9.32 19.15
CA THR A 75 -13.09 10.71 19.61
C THR A 75 -12.92 10.86 21.12
N THR A 76 -12.98 9.76 21.88
CA THR A 76 -13.03 9.73 23.35
C THR A 76 -11.68 9.55 24.03
N ALA A 77 -10.65 9.15 23.28
CA ALA A 77 -9.29 8.98 23.77
C ALA A 77 -8.32 9.87 23.00
N ASP A 78 -7.17 10.11 23.63
CA ASP A 78 -6.03 10.74 22.96
C ASP A 78 -5.45 9.81 21.87
N PRO A 79 -4.76 10.36 20.85
CA PRO A 79 -4.13 9.56 19.80
C PRO A 79 -3.12 8.54 20.38
N TYR A 80 -3.18 7.32 19.86
CA TYR A 80 -2.30 6.22 20.24
C TYR A 80 -0.94 6.35 19.57
N ARG A 81 0.15 6.31 20.34
CA ARG A 81 1.51 6.34 19.78
C ARG A 81 1.83 5.02 19.07
N ILE A 82 2.31 5.11 17.83
CA ILE A 82 2.82 3.97 17.05
C ILE A 82 4.35 3.92 17.24
N PRO A 83 4.89 2.86 17.86
CA PRO A 83 6.33 2.72 18.05
C PRO A 83 7.03 2.36 16.73
N PHE A 84 8.27 2.80 16.57
CA PHE A 84 9.17 2.36 15.50
C PHE A 84 10.17 1.35 16.07
N PRO A 85 9.98 0.02 15.92
CA PRO A 85 10.80 -0.96 16.64
C PRO A 85 12.29 -0.92 16.31
N TRP A 86 12.64 -0.36 15.15
CA TRP A 86 13.99 -0.25 14.62
C TRP A 86 14.62 1.13 14.83
N CYS A 87 13.88 2.11 15.37
CA CYS A 87 14.38 3.45 15.63
C CYS A 87 14.50 3.67 17.14
N PRO A 88 15.60 4.25 17.65
CA PRO A 88 15.69 4.70 19.03
C PRO A 88 14.58 5.70 19.37
N GLU A 89 14.21 5.79 20.65
CA GLU A 89 13.26 6.79 21.14
C GLU A 89 14.02 7.87 21.93
N PRO A 90 13.92 9.17 21.56
CA PRO A 90 13.17 9.74 20.44
C PRO A 90 13.80 9.45 19.06
N CYS A 91 12.97 9.21 18.04
CA CYS A 91 13.42 8.82 16.70
C CYS A 91 13.84 10.03 15.88
N GLU A 92 15.12 10.10 15.50
CA GLU A 92 15.61 11.19 14.66
C GLU A 92 15.01 11.10 13.24
N VAL A 93 14.62 12.23 12.66
CA VAL A 93 14.00 12.28 11.32
C VAL A 93 14.90 11.63 10.26
N SER A 94 16.22 11.78 10.38
CA SER A 94 17.21 11.17 9.48
C SER A 94 17.13 9.63 9.49
N GLN A 95 16.94 9.04 10.68
CA GLN A 95 16.76 7.60 10.84
C GLN A 95 15.40 7.15 10.32
N LEU A 96 14.34 7.94 10.59
CA LEU A 96 13.00 7.67 10.07
C LEU A 96 13.01 7.52 8.55
N VAL A 97 13.55 8.52 7.84
CA VAL A 97 13.64 8.54 6.38
C VAL A 97 14.43 7.34 5.87
N SER A 98 15.54 7.01 6.52
CA SER A 98 16.38 5.87 6.13
C SER A 98 15.67 4.53 6.30
N GLY A 99 14.90 4.34 7.37
CA GLY A 99 14.17 3.09 7.63
C GLY A 99 12.99 2.86 6.68
N TYR A 100 12.44 3.93 6.10
CA TYR A 100 11.32 3.86 5.15
C TYR A 100 11.71 3.95 3.67
N ALA A 101 13.00 4.11 3.35
CA ALA A 101 13.48 4.32 1.98
C ALA A 101 13.06 3.23 0.99
N ASN A 102 13.01 1.96 1.42
CA ASN A 102 12.57 0.84 0.56
C ASN A 102 11.07 0.83 0.28
N MET A 103 10.28 1.55 1.07
CA MET A 103 8.82 1.62 0.95
C MET A 103 8.37 2.86 0.17
N THR A 104 9.23 3.85 -0.05
CA THR A 104 8.88 5.03 -0.84
C THR A 104 8.92 4.76 -2.35
N VAL A 105 8.05 5.45 -3.10
CA VAL A 105 8.10 5.53 -4.56
C VAL A 105 8.47 6.96 -4.93
N ALA A 106 9.61 7.11 -5.61
CA ALA A 106 10.24 8.42 -5.78
C ALA A 106 9.47 9.33 -6.74
N ASP A 107 9.00 8.78 -7.85
CA ASP A 107 8.36 9.52 -8.91
C ASP A 107 7.37 8.67 -9.73
N PHE A 108 6.71 9.32 -10.68
CA PHE A 108 5.75 8.67 -11.56
C PHE A 108 6.36 7.56 -12.42
N SER A 109 7.62 7.69 -12.85
CA SER A 109 8.28 6.67 -13.66
C SER A 109 8.53 5.39 -12.85
N ASP A 110 8.98 5.52 -11.61
CA ASP A 110 9.14 4.39 -10.68
C ASP A 110 7.79 3.72 -10.40
N LEU A 111 6.73 4.51 -10.14
CA LEU A 111 5.37 3.99 -9.98
C LEU A 111 4.93 3.15 -11.19
N MET A 112 5.10 3.68 -12.40
CA MET A 112 4.68 2.98 -13.62
C MET A 112 5.51 1.70 -13.88
N THR A 113 6.76 1.68 -13.42
CA THR A 113 7.61 0.49 -13.47
C THR A 113 7.10 -0.58 -12.51
N LEU A 114 6.73 -0.19 -11.29
CA LEU A 114 6.18 -1.09 -10.26
C LEU A 114 4.82 -1.68 -10.64
N CYS A 115 3.92 -0.86 -11.18
CA CYS A 115 2.64 -1.35 -11.67
C CYS A 115 2.80 -2.29 -12.87
N GLY A 116 3.95 -2.26 -13.56
CA GLY A 116 4.20 -3.01 -14.77
C GLY A 116 3.45 -2.39 -15.94
N LYS A 117 4.18 -1.87 -16.93
CA LYS A 117 3.65 -1.68 -18.28
C LYS A 117 4.42 -2.56 -19.27
N PRO A 118 3.74 -3.54 -19.89
CA PRO A 118 2.33 -3.91 -19.69
C PRO A 118 2.11 -4.55 -18.31
N LEU A 119 0.90 -4.38 -17.77
CA LEU A 119 0.48 -5.01 -16.52
C LEU A 119 0.69 -6.51 -16.67
N LYS A 120 1.39 -7.14 -15.73
CA LYS A 120 1.53 -8.61 -15.70
C LYS A 120 0.12 -9.20 -15.64
N GLU A 121 -0.25 -10.06 -16.58
CA GLU A 121 -1.55 -10.73 -16.55
C GLU A 121 -1.72 -11.41 -15.18
N CYS A 122 -2.76 -11.02 -14.44
CA CYS A 122 -3.13 -11.68 -13.20
C CYS A 122 -3.52 -13.11 -13.53
N GLY A 123 -2.63 -14.06 -13.25
CA GLY A 123 -2.80 -15.51 -13.31
C GLY A 123 -4.07 -15.99 -13.99
N SER A 124 -4.07 -16.05 -15.32
CA SER A 124 -5.03 -16.86 -16.05
C SER A 124 -4.67 -18.33 -15.81
N SER A 125 -5.23 -18.94 -14.78
CA SER A 125 -5.67 -20.34 -14.90
C SER A 125 -6.97 -20.41 -15.73
N ALA A 126 -7.02 -19.66 -16.83
CA ALA A 126 -7.91 -19.98 -17.94
C ALA A 126 -7.11 -20.92 -18.82
N SER A 127 -7.30 -22.23 -18.64
CA SER A 127 -6.91 -23.19 -19.67
C SER A 127 -7.58 -22.75 -20.97
N GLN A 128 -6.82 -22.18 -21.89
CA GLN A 128 -7.27 -22.08 -23.27
C GLN A 128 -7.32 -23.50 -23.84
N SER A 129 -8.40 -24.23 -23.55
CA SER A 129 -8.73 -25.40 -24.35
C SER A 129 -9.29 -24.85 -25.66
N SER A 130 -8.41 -24.72 -26.66
CA SER A 130 -8.85 -24.59 -28.06
C SER A 130 -9.54 -25.89 -28.44
N SER A 131 -10.85 -25.94 -28.16
CA SER A 131 -11.72 -27.06 -28.50
C SER A 131 -11.89 -27.12 -30.02
N LEU A 132 -11.02 -27.89 -30.69
CA LEU A 132 -11.23 -28.36 -32.08
C LEU A 132 -12.61 -29.01 -32.25
N ILE A 133 -13.18 -29.52 -31.15
CA ILE A 133 -14.49 -30.15 -31.07
C ILE A 133 -15.62 -29.16 -31.40
N SER A 134 -15.51 -27.90 -30.99
CA SER A 134 -16.54 -26.88 -31.29
C SER A 134 -16.63 -26.55 -32.78
N PHE A 135 -15.51 -26.61 -33.51
CA PHE A 135 -15.47 -26.36 -34.95
C PHE A 135 -16.01 -27.56 -35.76
N LEU A 136 -15.72 -28.78 -35.31
CA LEU A 136 -16.24 -30.03 -35.89
C LEU A 136 -17.76 -30.16 -35.72
N LEU A 137 -18.31 -29.74 -34.59
CA LEU A 137 -19.76 -29.73 -34.35
C LEU A 137 -20.50 -28.74 -35.27
N LEU A 138 -19.94 -27.55 -35.50
CA LEU A 138 -20.53 -26.57 -36.44
C LEU A 138 -20.53 -27.09 -37.88
N LEU A 139 -19.44 -27.74 -38.31
CA LEU A 139 -19.36 -28.34 -39.65
C LEU A 139 -20.33 -29.51 -39.83
N ALA A 140 -20.50 -30.36 -38.80
CA ALA A 140 -21.45 -31.47 -38.84
C ALA A 140 -22.90 -30.98 -38.94
N VAL A 141 -23.25 -29.93 -38.20
CA VAL A 141 -24.60 -29.32 -38.25
C VAL A 141 -24.86 -28.68 -39.61
N ALA A 142 -23.87 -28.00 -40.20
CA ALA A 142 -23.99 -27.44 -41.55
C ALA A 142 -24.22 -28.52 -42.62
N PHE A 143 -23.54 -29.66 -42.50
CA PHE A 143 -23.74 -30.80 -43.42
C PHE A 143 -25.10 -31.48 -43.27
N LEU A 144 -25.69 -31.48 -42.07
CA LEU A 144 -27.03 -32.04 -41.83
C LEU A 144 -28.17 -31.12 -42.28
N LEU A 145 -27.88 -29.83 -42.47
CA LEU A 145 -28.82 -28.81 -42.95
C LEU A 145 -28.70 -28.55 -44.47
N SER A 146 -27.86 -29.32 -45.17
CA SER A 146 -27.69 -29.34 -46.64
C SER A 146 -28.36 -30.58 -47.23
#